data_AF-A0A3N7H118-F1
#
_entry.id   AF-A0A3N7H118-F1
#
_cell.length_a   1.000
_cell.length_b   1.000
_cell.length_c   1.000
_cell.angle_alpha   90.00
_cell.angle_beta   90.00
_cell.angle_gamma   90.00
#
_symmetry.space_group_name_H-M   'P 1'
#
loop_
_entity.id
_entity.type
_entity.pdbx_description
1 polymer ?
#
loop_
_entity_poly.entity_id
_entity_poly.type
_entity_poly.pdbx_seq_one_letter_code
_entity_poly.pdbx_strand_id
1 'polypeptide(L)'
;MKTIYKKTGQYIVLLSLIFASCNNNLDEVVYSELTEESYTYTNAYQAIGVAYANMRGLISHQNFYMVQETSADAIVMPANASGWDDGGIYRRMHEHTWNSESMQMNNMWNTLYAGV
;
A
#
# COMPACT_ATOMS: atom_id res chain seq x y z
N MET A 1 13.45 63.09 21.14
CA MET A 1 12.55 62.14 21.83
C MET A 1 11.38 61.66 20.96
N LYS A 2 10.54 62.53 20.39
CA LYS A 2 9.36 62.12 19.58
C LYS A 2 9.66 61.18 18.39
N THR A 3 10.82 61.33 17.74
CA THR A 3 11.23 60.51 16.59
C THR A 3 11.63 59.08 16.96
N ILE A 4 12.09 58.86 18.20
CA ILE A 4 12.49 57.54 18.70
C ILE A 4 11.24 56.71 18.96
N TYR A 5 10.25 57.26 19.69
CA TYR A 5 8.95 56.59 19.92
C TYR A 5 8.20 56.23 18.62
N LYS A 6 8.34 57.05 17.57
CA LYS A 6 7.75 56.77 16.25
C LYS A 6 8.39 55.55 15.58
N LYS A 7 9.73 55.42 15.65
CA LYS A 7 10.46 54.26 15.11
C LYS A 7 10.21 53.00 15.94
N THR A 8 10.20 53.10 17.27
CA THR A 8 9.88 51.97 18.16
C THR A 8 8.45 51.47 17.93
N GLY A 9 7.49 52.38 17.73
CA GLY A 9 6.11 52.03 17.34
C GLY A 9 6.03 51.31 16.00
N GLN A 10 6.80 51.75 14.99
CA GLN A 10 6.89 51.04 13.69
C GLN A 10 7.45 49.63 13.84
N TYR A 11 8.49 49.42 14.66
CA TYR A 11 9.05 48.09 14.90
C TYR A 11 8.08 47.16 15.64
N ILE A 12 7.29 47.68 16.58
CA ILE A 12 6.26 46.89 17.29
C ILE A 12 5.15 46.46 16.32
N VAL A 13 4.69 47.37 15.45
CA VAL A 13 3.68 47.04 14.43
C VAL A 13 4.20 45.98 13.45
N LEU A 14 5.46 46.11 13.01
CA LEU A 14 6.11 45.13 12.14
C LEU A 14 6.21 43.75 12.81
N LEU A 15 6.54 43.71 14.11
CA LEU A 15 6.64 42.47 14.88
C LEU A 15 5.27 41.80 15.07
N SER A 16 4.21 42.58 15.33
CA SER A 16 2.85 42.04 15.45
C SER A 16 2.29 41.44 14.15
N LEU A 17 2.71 41.97 13.00
CA LEU A 17 2.33 41.41 11.69
C LEU A 17 2.97 40.04 11.42
N ILE A 18 4.17 39.79 11.96
CA ILE A 18 4.85 38.49 11.83
C ILE A 18 4.11 37.41 12.63
N PHE A 19 3.63 37.73 13.84
CA PHE A 19 2.87 36.78 14.66
C PHE A 19 1.44 36.54 14.16
N ALA A 20 0.84 37.49 13.44
CA ALA A 20 -0.48 37.32 12.83
C ALA A 20 -0.48 36.41 11.58
N SER A 21 0.69 36.08 11.03
CA SER A 21 0.83 35.22 9.84
C SER A 21 0.87 33.72 10.15
N CYS A 22 1.01 33.32 11.41
CA CYS A 22 0.99 31.91 11.79
C CYS A 22 -0.46 31.43 11.88
N ASN A 23 -0.92 30.74 10.83
CA ASN A 23 -2.13 29.93 10.92
C ASN A 23 -1.79 28.63 11.66
N ASN A 24 -2.28 28.46 12.89
CA ASN A 24 -2.13 27.23 13.67
C ASN A 24 -3.12 26.13 13.25
N ASN A 25 -3.80 26.28 12.11
CA ASN A 25 -4.67 25.23 11.63
C ASN A 25 -3.85 24.07 11.05
N LEU A 26 -3.83 22.95 11.79
CA LEU A 26 -3.14 21.72 11.47
C LEU A 26 -4.14 20.59 11.12
N ASP A 27 -5.33 20.95 10.66
CA ASP A 27 -6.31 19.97 10.19
C ASP A 27 -5.71 19.16 9.04
N GLU A 28 -5.47 17.88 9.27
CA GLU A 28 -4.96 16.96 8.26
C GLU A 28 -6.07 16.63 7.27
N VAL A 29 -5.87 17.02 6.00
CA VAL A 29 -6.76 16.59 4.92
C VAL A 29 -6.14 15.37 4.26
N VAL A 30 -6.68 14.20 4.58
CA VAL A 30 -6.25 12.92 4.01
C VAL A 30 -6.89 12.75 2.63
N TYR A 31 -6.08 12.88 1.58
CA TYR A 31 -6.53 12.70 0.18
C TYR A 31 -6.24 11.30 -0.37
N SER A 32 -5.32 10.58 0.26
CA SER A 32 -4.84 9.27 -0.21
C SER A 32 -5.70 8.10 0.24
N GLU A 33 -6.58 8.31 1.23
CA GLU A 33 -7.35 7.25 1.87
C GLU A 33 -8.81 7.64 2.02
N LEU A 34 -9.67 6.62 2.01
CA LEU A 34 -11.08 6.74 2.30
C LEU A 34 -11.27 6.76 3.82
N THR A 35 -11.55 7.93 4.37
CA THR A 35 -11.89 8.10 5.79
C THR A 35 -13.39 7.89 6.02
N GLU A 36 -13.78 7.56 7.25
CA GLU A 36 -15.20 7.44 7.63
C GLU A 36 -15.99 8.73 7.32
N GLU A 37 -15.35 9.89 7.49
CA GLU A 37 -15.95 11.20 7.24
C GLU A 37 -16.14 11.51 5.74
N SER A 38 -15.29 10.97 4.87
CA SER A 38 -15.33 11.21 3.43
C SER A 38 -16.13 10.17 2.65
N TYR A 39 -16.39 8.99 3.24
CA TYR A 39 -17.13 7.93 2.58
C TYR A 39 -18.63 7.98 2.91
N THR A 40 -19.45 8.24 1.90
CA THR A 40 -20.91 8.12 2.04
C THR A 40 -21.36 6.69 1.72
N TYR A 41 -21.80 5.96 2.74
CA TYR A 41 -22.39 4.63 2.57
C TYR A 41 -23.74 4.69 1.85
N THR A 42 -23.71 4.60 0.51
CA THR A 42 -24.93 4.57 -0.31
C THR A 42 -25.42 3.15 -0.61
N ASN A 43 -24.50 2.21 -0.77
CA ASN A 43 -24.81 0.81 -1.09
C ASN A 43 -23.66 -0.11 -0.64
N ALA A 44 -23.99 -1.14 0.15
CA ALA A 44 -23.03 -2.15 0.62
C ALA A 44 -22.29 -2.87 -0.53
N TYR A 45 -22.92 -3.04 -1.69
CA TYR A 45 -22.28 -3.68 -2.85
C TYR A 45 -21.09 -2.87 -3.40
N GLN A 46 -21.10 -1.54 -3.28
CA GLN A 46 -19.97 -0.71 -3.74
C GLN A 46 -18.76 -0.89 -2.82
N ALA A 47 -18.97 -0.95 -1.51
CA ALA A 47 -17.91 -1.22 -0.54
C ALA A 47 -17.33 -2.65 -0.71
N ILE A 48 -18.21 -3.65 -0.85
CA ILE A 48 -17.83 -5.06 -1.01
C ILE A 48 -17.15 -5.33 -2.36
N GLY A 49 -17.51 -4.60 -3.42
CA GLY A 49 -16.97 -4.80 -4.76
C GLY A 49 -15.44 -4.65 -4.84
N VAL A 50 -14.85 -3.76 -4.03
CA VAL A 50 -13.40 -3.56 -3.98
C VAL A 50 -12.69 -4.76 -3.35
N ALA A 51 -13.25 -5.31 -2.27
CA ALA A 51 -12.70 -6.52 -1.63
C ALA A 51 -12.69 -7.71 -2.61
N TYR A 52 -13.79 -7.96 -3.33
CA TYR A 52 -13.84 -9.02 -4.34
C TYR A 52 -12.94 -8.74 -5.56
N ALA A 53 -12.72 -7.48 -5.92
CA ALA A 53 -11.82 -7.13 -7.01
C ALA A 53 -10.38 -7.60 -6.72
N ASN A 54 -9.91 -7.43 -5.48
CA ASN A 54 -8.59 -7.88 -5.04
C ASN A 54 -8.43 -9.41 -5.11
N MET A 55 -9.50 -10.17 -4.84
CA MET A 55 -9.44 -11.64 -4.88
C MET A 55 -9.10 -12.21 -6.26
N ARG A 56 -9.30 -11.45 -7.35
CA ARG A 56 -8.95 -11.90 -8.71
C ARG A 56 -7.46 -12.20 -8.86
N GLY A 57 -6.59 -11.54 -8.08
CA GLY A 57 -5.15 -11.77 -8.12
C GLY A 57 -4.71 -13.12 -7.53
N LEU A 58 -5.56 -13.79 -6.73
CA LEU A 58 -5.18 -15.01 -6.02
C LEU A 58 -4.91 -16.19 -6.98
N ILE A 59 -5.63 -16.25 -8.09
CA ILE A 59 -5.51 -17.32 -9.09
C ILE A 59 -4.59 -16.85 -10.21
N SER A 60 -3.29 -16.97 -9.98
CA SER A 60 -2.23 -16.61 -10.94
C SER A 60 -1.02 -17.52 -10.78
N HIS A 61 -0.18 -17.59 -11.83
CA HIS A 61 1.00 -18.45 -11.91
C HIS A 61 2.12 -18.12 -10.89
N GLN A 62 2.03 -17.00 -10.19
CA GLN A 62 3.06 -16.58 -9.22
C GLN A 62 2.48 -16.16 -7.86
N ASN A 63 1.18 -16.42 -7.63
CA ASN A 63 0.46 -16.03 -6.42
C ASN A 63 -0.04 -17.26 -5.65
N PHE A 64 -1.03 -17.05 -4.78
CA PHE A 64 -1.62 -18.04 -3.88
C PHE A 64 -1.87 -19.40 -4.53
N TYR A 65 -2.62 -19.44 -5.65
CA TYR A 65 -2.96 -20.70 -6.33
C TYR A 65 -1.71 -21.52 -6.66
N MET A 66 -0.71 -20.91 -7.30
CA MET A 66 0.48 -21.64 -7.71
C MET A 66 1.24 -22.24 -6.52
N VAL A 67 1.38 -21.48 -5.43
CA VAL A 67 2.08 -21.94 -4.23
C VAL A 67 1.36 -23.15 -3.62
N GLN A 68 0.03 -23.10 -3.54
CA GLN A 68 -0.76 -24.19 -2.97
C GLN A 68 -0.70 -25.45 -3.83
N GLU A 69 -0.85 -25.31 -5.16
CA GLU A 69 -0.92 -26.49 -6.03
C GLU A 69 0.43 -27.15 -6.29
N THR A 70 1.51 -26.37 -6.46
CA THR A 70 2.83 -26.94 -6.79
C THR A 70 3.61 -27.46 -5.59
N SER A 71 3.21 -27.07 -4.38
CA SER A 71 3.69 -27.70 -3.15
C SER A 71 2.83 -28.88 -2.69
N ALA A 72 1.68 -29.10 -3.33
CA ALA A 72 0.81 -30.25 -3.08
C ALA A 72 1.13 -31.41 -4.04
N ASP A 73 0.29 -32.44 -3.99
CA ASP A 73 0.41 -33.68 -4.75
C ASP A 73 -0.45 -33.71 -6.04
N ALA A 74 -1.29 -32.70 -6.26
CA ALA A 74 -2.22 -32.66 -7.39
C ALA A 74 -1.58 -32.23 -8.72
N ILE A 75 -0.56 -31.38 -8.68
CA ILE A 75 0.09 -30.81 -9.87
C ILE A 75 1.61 -30.88 -9.75
N VAL A 76 2.29 -31.29 -10.82
CA VAL A 76 3.74 -31.23 -10.96
C VAL A 76 4.12 -30.46 -12.22
N MET A 77 5.08 -29.53 -12.10
CA MET A 77 5.54 -28.69 -13.21
C MET A 77 7.05 -28.89 -13.42
N PRO A 78 7.46 -30.00 -14.05
CA PRO A 78 8.86 -30.28 -14.30
C PRO A 78 9.41 -29.41 -15.43
N ALA A 79 10.72 -29.14 -15.37
CA ALA A 79 11.44 -28.52 -16.48
C ALA A 79 11.22 -29.34 -17.76
N ASN A 80 10.86 -28.67 -18.84
CA ASN A 80 10.64 -29.29 -20.14
C ASN A 80 11.68 -28.83 -21.17
N ALA A 81 11.76 -29.52 -22.31
CA ALA A 81 12.70 -29.20 -23.39
C ALA A 81 12.53 -27.78 -23.97
N SER A 82 11.36 -27.17 -23.80
CA SER A 82 11.09 -25.79 -24.20
C SER A 82 11.59 -24.73 -23.21
N GLY A 83 12.18 -25.12 -22.07
CA GLY A 83 12.85 -24.21 -21.14
C GLY A 83 11.99 -23.69 -19.98
N TRP A 84 10.82 -24.27 -19.72
CA TRP A 84 9.96 -23.92 -18.56
C TRP A 84 10.52 -24.48 -17.23
N ASP A 85 11.77 -24.14 -16.90
CA ASP A 85 12.32 -24.37 -15.55
C ASP A 85 12.07 -23.15 -14.63
N ASP A 86 11.88 -21.95 -15.22
CA ASP A 86 11.70 -20.67 -14.53
C ASP A 86 12.77 -20.37 -13.46
N GLY A 87 13.97 -20.97 -13.55
CA GLY A 87 14.99 -20.86 -12.51
C GLY A 87 14.76 -21.80 -11.31
N GLY A 88 14.09 -22.93 -11.57
CA GLY A 88 13.83 -24.02 -10.64
C GLY A 88 12.73 -23.71 -9.62
N ILE A 89 11.83 -22.77 -9.91
CA ILE A 89 10.90 -22.30 -8.89
C ILE A 89 9.86 -23.33 -8.52
N TYR A 90 9.25 -23.99 -9.51
CA TYR A 90 8.29 -25.06 -9.24
C TYR A 90 8.95 -26.28 -8.61
N ARG A 91 10.21 -26.56 -8.94
CA ARG A 91 11.00 -27.58 -8.24
C ARG A 91 11.21 -27.21 -6.77
N ARG A 92 11.60 -25.97 -6.47
CA ARG A 92 11.71 -25.51 -5.08
C ARG A 92 10.38 -25.60 -4.32
N MET A 93 9.26 -25.32 -5.01
CA MET A 93 7.93 -25.56 -4.47
C MET A 93 7.70 -27.05 -4.16
N HIS A 94 7.86 -27.91 -5.16
CA HIS A 94 7.60 -29.34 -4.97
C HIS A 94 8.51 -30.00 -3.93
N GLU A 95 9.76 -29.56 -3.82
CA GLU A 95 10.75 -30.09 -2.87
C GLU A 95 10.69 -29.41 -1.49
N HIS A 96 9.79 -28.44 -1.28
CA HIS A 96 9.69 -27.66 -0.04
C HIS A 96 11.00 -26.98 0.39
N THR A 97 11.80 -26.49 -0.57
CA THR A 97 13.11 -25.86 -0.34
C THR A 97 13.09 -24.33 -0.49
N TRP A 98 11.91 -23.72 -0.50
CA TRP A 98 11.76 -22.26 -0.52
C TRP A 98 12.19 -21.59 0.78
N ASN A 99 12.44 -20.28 0.70
CA ASN A 99 12.82 -19.43 1.82
C ASN A 99 12.07 -18.09 1.76
N SER A 100 12.36 -17.19 2.71
CA SER A 100 11.76 -15.85 2.78
C SER A 100 12.08 -14.95 1.58
N GLU A 101 13.11 -15.26 0.81
CA GLU A 101 13.53 -14.51 -0.39
C GLU A 101 12.85 -15.03 -1.67
N SER A 102 12.09 -16.12 -1.58
CA SER A 102 11.38 -16.69 -2.73
C SER A 102 10.24 -15.76 -3.14
N MET A 103 10.31 -15.25 -4.37
CA MET A 103 9.33 -14.29 -4.93
C MET A 103 7.87 -14.75 -4.77
N GLN A 104 7.61 -16.05 -4.91
CA GLN A 104 6.29 -16.67 -4.75
C GLN A 104 5.69 -16.43 -3.36
N MET A 105 6.52 -16.51 -2.31
CA MET A 105 6.09 -16.27 -0.94
C MET A 105 5.73 -14.79 -0.75
N ASN A 106 6.56 -13.89 -1.27
CA ASN A 106 6.33 -12.45 -1.21
C ASN A 106 5.06 -12.04 -1.98
N ASN A 107 4.89 -12.56 -3.19
CA ASN A 107 3.74 -12.31 -4.04
C ASN A 107 2.44 -12.83 -3.42
N MET A 108 2.45 -14.06 -2.89
CA MET A 108 1.30 -14.63 -2.17
C MET A 108 0.93 -13.77 -0.96
N TRP A 109 1.92 -13.40 -0.15
CA TRP A 109 1.71 -12.55 1.03
C TRP A 109 1.09 -11.20 0.64
N ASN A 110 1.71 -10.46 -0.27
CA ASN A 110 1.23 -9.14 -0.68
C ASN A 110 -0.16 -9.20 -1.32
N THR A 111 -0.45 -10.23 -2.12
CA THR A 111 -1.78 -10.39 -2.74
C THR A 111 -2.87 -10.64 -1.70
N LEU A 112 -2.58 -11.42 -0.65
CA LEU A 112 -3.53 -11.66 0.45
C LEU A 112 -3.75 -10.41 1.29
N TYR A 113 -2.71 -9.61 1.54
CA TYR A 113 -2.80 -8.39 2.34
C TYR A 113 -3.30 -7.16 1.57
N ALA A 114 -3.31 -7.17 0.24
CA ALA A 114 -3.81 -6.04 -0.55
C ALA A 114 -5.32 -5.74 -0.35
N GLY A 115 -6.08 -6.70 0.17
CA GLY A 115 -7.51 -6.56 0.45
C GLY A 115 -7.88 -6.40 1.92
N VAL A 116 -6.88 -6.31 2.81
CA VAL A 116 -7.04 -6.17 4.28
C VAL A 116 -6.59 -4.79 4.71
#